data_AF-A0A2D6E469-F1
#
_entry.id   AF-A0A2D6E469-F1
#
_cell.length_a   1.000
_cell.length_b   1.000
_cell.length_c   1.000
_cell.angle_alpha   90.00
_cell.angle_beta   90.00
_cell.angle_gamma   90.00
#
_symmetry.space_group_name_H-M   'P 1'
#
loop_
_entity.id
_entity.type
_entity.pdbx_description
1 polymer ?
#
loop_
_entity_poly.entity_id
_entity_poly.type
_entity_poly.pdbx_seq_one_letter_code
_entity_poly.pdbx_strand_id
1 'polypeptide(L)' 'MPYKVGDYTRFHKSPRMKQERALRNKNRRAALRTGVVRKGDSRQIDHRDGNPRNNTPNNLRVVAARRNRKKQ' A
#
# COMPACT_ATOMS: atom_id res chain seq x y z
N MET A 1 6.83 -22.45 7.27
CA MET A 1 7.44 -21.49 8.21
C MET A 1 6.36 -20.91 9.10
N PRO A 2 6.19 -21.38 10.36
CA PRO A 2 5.20 -20.82 11.27
C PRO A 2 5.70 -19.47 11.80
N TYR A 3 4.91 -18.42 11.60
CA TYR A 3 5.23 -17.08 12.08
C TYR A 3 5.28 -17.08 13.62
N LYS A 4 6.36 -16.55 14.21
CA LYS A 4 6.47 -16.37 15.68
C LYS A 4 5.27 -15.57 16.19
N VAL A 5 4.49 -16.18 17.08
CA VAL A 5 3.17 -15.72 17.57
C VAL A 5 3.20 -14.32 18.23
N GLY A 6 4.38 -13.80 18.58
CA GLY A 6 4.56 -12.46 19.17
C GLY A 6 4.69 -11.28 18.19
N ASP A 7 5.07 -11.49 16.92
CA ASP A 7 5.27 -10.38 15.97
C ASP A 7 3.97 -9.94 15.30
N TYR A 8 3.02 -10.86 15.10
CA TYR A 8 1.76 -10.52 14.46
C TYR A 8 0.94 -9.53 15.31
N THR A 9 0.87 -9.73 16.62
CA THR A 9 0.15 -8.85 17.54
C THR A 9 0.85 -7.51 17.78
N ARG A 10 2.17 -7.49 17.88
CA ARG A 10 2.94 -6.24 18.07
C ARG A 10 2.95 -5.35 16.83
N PHE A 11 3.10 -5.93 15.65
CA PHE A 11 3.22 -5.17 14.40
C PHE A 11 1.87 -4.99 13.69
N HIS A 12 1.02 -6.03 13.57
CA HIS A 12 -0.19 -5.94 12.76
C HIS A 12 -1.41 -5.37 13.50
N LYS A 13 -1.39 -5.28 14.84
CA LYS A 13 -2.46 -4.68 15.65
C LYS A 13 -2.15 -3.24 16.14
N SER A 14 -0.94 -2.73 15.92
CA SER A 14 -0.56 -1.38 16.35
C SER A 14 -1.48 -0.30 15.74
N PRO A 15 -1.91 0.71 16.51
CA PRO A 15 -2.69 1.85 16.01
C PRO A 15 -2.05 2.53 14.80
N ARG A 16 -0.72 2.61 14.79
CA ARG A 16 0.07 3.17 13.69
C ARG A 16 -0.17 2.40 12.38
N MET A 17 -0.09 1.07 12.41
CA MET A 17 -0.29 0.24 11.22
C MET A 17 -1.74 0.26 10.73
N LYS A 18 -2.71 0.41 11.65
CA LYS A 18 -4.12 0.64 11.29
C LYS A 18 -4.31 1.96 10.55
N GLN A 19 -3.72 3.05 11.04
CA GLN A 19 -3.74 4.36 10.36
C GLN A 19 -3.06 4.28 8.99
N GLU A 20 -1.88 3.67 8.90
CA GLU A 20 -1.17 3.49 7.63
C GLU A 20 -1.98 2.65 6.63
N ARG A 21 -2.66 1.60 7.10
CA ARG A 21 -3.59 0.81 6.26
C ARG A 21 -4.78 1.63 5.78
N ALA A 22 -5.37 2.45 6.64
CA ALA A 22 -6.47 3.34 6.27
C ALA A 22 -6.05 4.36 5.20
N LEU A 23 -4.86 4.96 5.35
CA LEU A 23 -4.29 5.90 4.37
C LEU A 23 -4.04 5.22 3.02
N ARG A 24 -3.40 4.04 3.00
CA ARG A 24 -3.19 3.27 1.76
C ARG A 24 -4.50 2.94 1.06
N ASN A 25 -5.52 2.53 1.83
CA ASN A 25 -6.84 2.24 1.29
C ASN A 25 -7.52 3.50 0.73
N LYS A 26 -7.39 4.66 1.39
CA LYS A 26 -7.90 5.95 0.91
C LYS A 26 -7.28 6.31 -0.44
N ASN A 27 -5.95 6.20 -0.58
CA ASN A 27 -5.28 6.48 -1.85
C ASN A 27 -5.70 5.51 -2.94
N ARG A 28 -5.81 4.21 -2.63
CA ARG A 28 -6.26 3.24 -3.63
C ARG A 28 -7.69 3.52 -4.08
N ARG A 29 -8.58 3.93 -3.17
CA ARG A 29 -9.95 4.37 -3.51
C ARG A 29 -9.96 5.62 -4.38
N ALA A 30 -9.12 6.62 -4.07
CA ALA A 30 -8.98 7.82 -4.88
C ALA A 30 -8.50 7.48 -6.30
N ALA A 31 -7.45 6.65 -6.41
CA ALA A 31 -6.92 6.25 -7.71
C ALA A 31 -7.88 5.37 -8.53
N LEU A 32 -8.70 4.56 -7.86
CA LEU A 32 -9.81 3.82 -8.49
C LEU A 32 -10.88 4.78 -9.03
N ARG A 33 -11.23 5.83 -8.27
CA ARG A 33 -12.19 6.86 -8.70
C ARG A 33 -11.69 7.66 -9.90
N THR A 34 -10.41 7.99 -9.94
CA THR A 34 -9.80 8.72 -11.06
C THR A 34 -9.51 7.83 -12.28
N GLY A 35 -9.75 6.51 -12.20
CA GLY A 35 -9.51 5.56 -13.30
C GLY A 35 -8.04 5.19 -13.55
N VAL A 36 -7.11 5.75 -12.76
CA VAL A 36 -5.66 5.52 -12.82
C VAL A 36 -5.32 4.04 -12.55
N VAL A 37 -6.07 3.41 -11.67
CA VAL A 37 -6.08 1.95 -11.45
C VAL A 37 -7.50 1.42 -11.55
N ARG A 38 -7.67 0.18 -11.96
CA ARG A 38 -8.96 -0.53 -12.00
C ARG A 38 -8.82 -1.88 -11.28
N LYS A 39 -9.94 -2.45 -10.83
CA LYS A 39 -9.92 -3.82 -10.32
C LYS A 39 -9.63 -4.76 -11.51
N GLY A 40 -8.54 -5.52 -11.43
CA GLY A 40 -8.14 -6.47 -12.48
C GLY A 40 -7.09 -5.95 -13.48
N ASP A 41 -6.71 -4.68 -13.46
CA ASP A 41 -5.78 -4.10 -14.43
C ASP A 41 -4.29 -4.46 -14.22
N SER A 42 -3.99 -5.35 -13.27
CA SER A 42 -2.62 -5.73 -12.89
C SER A 42 -1.71 -4.54 -12.54
N ARG A 43 -2.27 -3.37 -12.18
CA ARG A 43 -1.52 -2.17 -11.77
C ARG A 43 -1.72 -1.89 -10.28
N GLN A 44 -0.66 -1.38 -9.65
CA GLN A 44 -0.64 -0.99 -8.25
C GLN A 44 0.01 0.38 -8.09
N ILE A 45 -0.39 1.08 -7.04
CA ILE A 45 0.23 2.33 -6.63
C ILE A 45 1.44 1.98 -5.78
N ASP A 46 2.60 2.50 -6.14
CA ASP A 46 3.84 2.40 -5.38
C ASP A 46 4.25 3.78 -4.90
N HIS A 47 4.79 3.82 -3.69
CA HIS A 47 5.40 5.00 -3.09
C HIS A 47 6.90 4.99 -3.44
N ARG A 48 7.38 6.02 -4.15
CA ARG A 48 8.79 6.11 -4.56
C ARG A 48 9.73 6.07 -3.36
N ASP A 49 9.42 6.84 -2.32
CA ASP A 49 10.20 6.97 -1.08
C ASP A 49 10.03 5.80 -0.09
N GLY A 50 9.12 4.85 -0.35
CA GLY A 50 8.82 3.75 0.55
C GLY A 50 8.03 4.17 1.80
N ASN A 51 7.62 5.43 1.94
CA ASN A 51 6.85 5.93 3.07
C ASN A 51 5.35 5.93 2.76
N PRO A 52 4.53 5.09 3.42
CA PRO A 52 3.09 5.01 3.19
C PRO A 52 2.32 6.28 3.58
N ARG A 53 2.96 7.20 4.32
CA ARG A 53 2.36 8.47 4.77
C ARG A 53 2.54 9.59 3.75
N ASN A 54 3.52 9.49 2.85
CA ASN A 54 3.77 10.50 1.83
C ASN A 54 2.88 10.27 0.61
N ASN A 55 1.70 10.87 0.63
CA ASN A 55 0.67 10.69 -0.40
C ASN A 55 0.70 11.79 -1.46
N THR A 56 1.82 12.49 -1.61
CA THR A 56 1.96 13.53 -2.62
C THR A 56 1.88 12.93 -4.03
N PRO A 57 1.27 13.62 -5.02
CA PRO A 57 1.14 13.11 -6.38
C PRO A 57 2.48 12.73 -7.01
N ASN A 58 3.55 13.48 -6.69
CA ASN A 58 4.89 13.25 -7.21
C ASN A 58 5.56 11.99 -6.63
N ASN A 59 5.15 11.55 -5.43
CA ASN A 59 5.66 10.35 -4.78
C ASN A 59 4.90 9.08 -5.21
N LEU A 60 3.63 9.22 -5.57
CA LEU A 60 2.78 8.11 -6.00
C LEU A 60 3.05 7.79 -7.48
N ARG A 61 3.42 6.55 -7.78
CA ARG A 61 3.54 6.06 -9.16
C ARG A 61 2.68 4.83 -9.40
N VAL A 62 2.20 4.70 -10.63
CA VAL A 62 1.53 3.47 -11.08
C VAL A 62 2.59 2.53 -11.64
N VAL A 63 2.68 1.33 -11.06
CA VAL A 63 3.59 0.29 -11.50
C VAL A 63 2.83 -1.02 -11.71
N ALA A 64 3.41 -1.93 -12.47
CA ALA A 64 2.89 -3.29 -12.56
C ALA A 64 2.84 -3.94 -11.17
N ALA A 65 1.73 -4.63 -10.87
CA ALA A 65 1.53 -5.31 -9.60
C ALA A 65 2.63 -6.34 -9.32
N ARG A 66 3.13 -7.03 -10.35
CA ARG A 66 4.27 -7.96 -10.21
C ARG A 66 5.53 -7.27 -9.69
N ARG A 67 5.81 -6.07 -10.19
CA ARG A 67 6.99 -5.28 -9.78
C ARG A 67 6.81 -4.73 -8.37
N ASN A 68 5.61 -4.25 -8.03
CA ASN A 68 5.33 -3.75 -6.70
C ASN A 68 5.39 -4.86 -5.64
N ARG A 69 4.79 -6.03 -5.92
CA ARG A 69 4.82 -7.20 -5.03
C ARG A 69 6.22 -7.75 -4.78
N LYS A 70 7.15 -7.59 -5.73
CA LYS A 70 8.57 -7.96 -5.53
C LYS A 70 9.32 -6.94 -4.66
N LYS A 71 8.85 -5.68 -4.65
CA LYS A 71 9.48 -4.57 -3.90
C LYS A 71 8.97 -4.50 -2.45
N GLN A 72 7.73 -4.93 -2.20
CA GLN A 72 7.07 -4.92 -0.88
C GLN A 72 7.55 -6.04 0.02
#